data_AF-A0A3S3P4F6-F1
#
_entry.id   AF-A0A3S3P4F6-F1
#
_cell.length_a   1.000
_cell.length_b   1.000
_cell.length_c   1.000
_cell.angle_alpha   90.00
_cell.angle_beta   90.00
_cell.angle_gamma   90.00
#
_symmetry.space_group_name_H-M   'P 1'
#
loop_
_entity.id
_entity.type
_entity.pdbx_description
1 polymer ?
#
loop_
_entity_poly.entity_id
_entity_poly.type
_entity_poly.pdbx_seq_one_letter_code
_entity_poly.pdbx_strand_id
1 'polypeptide(L)'
;MVEKMFVEKQLPQQKWEGGHLLPAVLCPNQQLDACRFREELKHHKAQLEDVVLKRSGAILLKGFPVETALDFNAVVEAFGYEEMAYLGGTATRTNVFGRVYTANECSPAKKIPFYHEMAHVCKSSSSSSCLHIKFMEN
;
A
#
# COMPACT_ATOMS: atom_id res chain seq x y z
N MET A 1 -18.17 -7.17 -21.77
CA MET A 1 -18.34 -7.15 -20.30
C MET A 1 -16.94 -7.14 -19.72
N VAL A 2 -16.52 -6.07 -19.04
CA VAL A 2 -15.15 -5.98 -18.51
C VAL A 2 -15.05 -6.96 -17.34
N GLU A 3 -14.28 -8.03 -17.53
CA GLU A 3 -13.92 -8.93 -16.43
C GLU A 3 -13.22 -8.10 -15.36
N LYS A 4 -13.74 -8.11 -14.12
CA LYS A 4 -13.11 -7.37 -13.02
C LYS A 4 -11.79 -8.05 -12.66
N MET A 5 -10.68 -7.46 -13.08
CA MET A 5 -9.32 -7.88 -12.75
C MET A 5 -9.09 -7.99 -11.24
N PHE A 6 -9.60 -7.01 -10.49
CA PHE A 6 -9.57 -6.96 -9.04
C PHE A 6 -10.90 -7.45 -8.47
N VAL A 7 -10.84 -8.53 -7.68
CA VAL A 7 -11.99 -9.12 -7.00
C VAL A 7 -11.89 -8.84 -5.52
N GLU A 8 -12.94 -8.23 -4.94
CA GLU A 8 -13.06 -8.07 -3.50
C GLU A 8 -13.21 -9.45 -2.83
N LYS A 9 -12.37 -9.73 -1.85
CA LYS A 9 -12.49 -10.91 -0.98
C LYS A 9 -12.68 -10.49 0.46
N GLN A 10 -13.31 -11.37 1.24
CA GLN A 10 -13.43 -11.19 2.68
C GLN A 10 -12.39 -12.02 3.42
N LEU A 11 -11.78 -11.43 4.44
CA LEU A 11 -10.87 -12.09 5.37
C LEU A 11 -11.43 -12.00 6.80
N PRO A 12 -11.26 -13.02 7.65
CA PRO A 12 -11.78 -13.01 9.02
C PRO A 12 -11.32 -11.82 9.89
N GLN A 13 -10.17 -11.22 9.55
CA GLN A 13 -9.55 -10.13 10.31
C GLN A 13 -10.10 -8.74 9.94
N GLN A 14 -10.86 -8.60 8.84
CA GLN A 14 -11.43 -7.31 8.45
C GLN A 14 -12.48 -6.86 9.47
N LYS A 15 -12.58 -5.54 9.66
CA LYS A 15 -13.61 -4.93 10.50
C LYS A 15 -14.67 -4.29 9.65
N TRP A 16 -15.91 -4.32 10.12
CA TRP A 16 -17.02 -3.59 9.51
C TRP A 16 -17.20 -2.25 10.23
N GLU A 17 -17.04 -1.15 9.52
CA GLU A 17 -17.19 0.21 10.05
C GLU A 17 -17.87 1.08 8.99
N GLY A 18 -18.86 1.89 9.37
CA GLY A 18 -19.51 2.83 8.45
C GLY A 18 -20.14 2.21 7.20
N GLY A 19 -20.53 0.93 7.23
CA GLY A 19 -21.11 0.24 6.07
C GLY A 19 -20.06 -0.37 5.11
N HIS A 20 -18.79 -0.38 5.50
CA HIS A 20 -17.68 -0.85 4.67
C HIS A 20 -16.77 -1.82 5.45
N LEU A 21 -16.05 -2.68 4.71
CA LEU A 21 -15.01 -3.54 5.28
C LEU A 21 -13.65 -2.81 5.23
N LEU A 22 -12.91 -2.86 6.34
CA LEU A 22 -11.62 -2.21 6.49
C LEU A 22 -10.53 -3.24 6.84
N PRO A 23 -9.40 -3.26 6.10
CA PRO A 23 -9.20 -2.63 4.78
C PRO A 23 -10.03 -3.35 3.70
N ALA A 24 -10.23 -2.76 2.52
CA ALA A 24 -10.69 -3.54 1.37
C ALA A 24 -9.61 -4.54 0.95
N VAL A 25 -9.98 -5.77 0.60
CA VAL A 25 -9.01 -6.80 0.17
C VAL A 25 -9.29 -7.16 -1.28
N LEU A 26 -8.33 -6.91 -2.16
CA LEU A 26 -8.42 -7.20 -3.58
C LEU A 26 -7.49 -8.34 -3.94
N CYS A 27 -8.01 -9.31 -4.69
CA CYS A 27 -7.25 -10.42 -5.24
C CYS A 27 -7.38 -10.45 -6.76
N PRO A 28 -6.42 -11.06 -7.48
CA PRO A 28 -6.57 -11.25 -8.90
C PRO A 28 -7.69 -12.25 -9.22
N ASN A 29 -8.42 -12.03 -10.32
CA ASN A 29 -9.44 -12.96 -10.82
C ASN A 29 -8.85 -14.13 -11.61
N GLN A 30 -7.61 -14.00 -12.08
CA GLN A 30 -6.88 -14.98 -12.88
C GLN A 30 -5.37 -14.85 -12.61
N GLN A 31 -4.57 -15.80 -13.09
CA GLN A 31 -3.13 -15.69 -12.95
C GLN A 31 -2.59 -14.54 -13.80
N LEU A 32 -1.79 -13.68 -13.18
CA LEU A 32 -1.19 -12.50 -13.80
C LEU A 32 0.33 -12.60 -13.71
N ASP A 33 1.00 -12.14 -14.75
CA ASP A 33 2.42 -11.78 -14.66
C ASP A 33 2.57 -10.36 -14.11
N ALA A 34 3.79 -10.03 -13.68
CA ALA A 34 4.10 -8.74 -13.08
C ALA A 34 3.89 -7.56 -14.04
N CYS A 35 4.09 -7.74 -15.34
CA CYS A 35 3.91 -6.68 -16.34
C CYS A 35 2.44 -6.30 -16.47
N ARG A 36 1.57 -7.29 -16.71
CA ARG A 36 0.12 -7.08 -16.80
C ARG A 36 -0.44 -6.52 -15.51
N PHE A 37 0.01 -7.01 -14.36
CA PHE A 37 -0.43 -6.45 -13.07
C PHE A 37 -0.16 -4.93 -12.96
N ARG A 38 1.03 -4.47 -13.36
CA ARG A 38 1.36 -3.03 -13.33
C ARG A 38 0.54 -2.21 -14.32
N GLU A 39 0.29 -2.74 -15.51
CA GLU A 39 -0.58 -2.08 -16.50
C GLU A 39 -2.00 -1.92 -15.98
N GLU A 40 -2.54 -2.97 -15.35
CA GLU A 40 -3.87 -2.98 -14.77
C GLU A 40 -4.00 -2.03 -13.59
N LEU A 41 -2.97 -1.93 -12.74
CA LEU A 41 -2.92 -0.94 -11.67
C LEU A 41 -2.99 0.49 -12.22
N LYS A 42 -2.23 0.79 -13.28
CA LYS A 42 -2.26 2.10 -13.93
C LYS A 42 -3.63 2.37 -14.54
N HIS A 43 -4.21 1.39 -15.24
CA HIS A 43 -5.51 1.52 -15.88
C HIS A 43 -6.64 1.76 -14.87
N HIS A 44 -6.61 1.07 -13.73
CA HIS A 44 -7.65 1.13 -12.70
C HIS A 44 -7.35 2.09 -11.55
N LYS A 45 -6.27 2.89 -11.63
CA LYS A 45 -5.81 3.79 -10.55
C LYS A 45 -6.93 4.65 -9.99
N ALA A 46 -7.67 5.35 -10.85
CA ALA A 46 -8.76 6.24 -10.42
C ALA A 46 -9.86 5.48 -9.66
N GLN A 47 -10.24 4.28 -10.11
CA GLN A 47 -11.22 3.46 -9.41
C GLN A 47 -10.69 3.00 -8.04
N LEU A 48 -9.44 2.56 -7.96
CA LEU A 48 -8.82 2.12 -6.72
C LEU A 48 -8.75 3.28 -5.71
N GLU A 49 -8.36 4.48 -6.16
CA GLU A 49 -8.23 5.67 -5.33
C GLU A 49 -9.58 6.29 -4.94
N ASP A 50 -10.37 6.67 -5.95
CA ASP A 50 -11.55 7.52 -5.75
C ASP A 50 -12.75 6.75 -5.22
N VAL A 51 -12.76 5.42 -5.34
CA VAL A 51 -13.88 4.59 -4.91
C VAL A 51 -13.46 3.70 -3.74
N VAL A 52 -12.44 2.86 -3.92
CA VAL A 52 -12.13 1.82 -2.95
C VAL A 52 -11.38 2.39 -1.74
N LEU A 53 -10.33 3.19 -1.99
CA LEU A 53 -9.48 3.75 -0.95
C LEU A 53 -10.21 4.84 -0.16
N LYS A 54 -10.89 5.78 -0.82
CA LYS A 54 -11.71 6.80 -0.15
C LYS A 54 -12.79 6.19 0.78
N ARG A 55 -13.37 5.06 0.38
CA ARG A 55 -14.40 4.34 1.15
C ARG A 55 -13.83 3.56 2.33
N SER A 56 -12.72 2.84 2.12
CA SER A 56 -12.24 1.81 3.06
C SER A 56 -11.03 2.25 3.89
N GLY A 57 -10.48 3.43 3.60
CA GLY A 57 -9.28 3.99 4.25
C GLY A 57 -7.96 3.29 3.89
N ALA A 58 -8.00 2.01 3.52
CA ALA A 58 -6.86 1.22 3.09
C ALA A 58 -7.29 0.07 2.14
N ILE A 59 -6.36 -0.36 1.29
CA ILE A 59 -6.51 -1.49 0.38
C ILE A 59 -5.36 -2.48 0.61
N LEU A 60 -5.70 -3.76 0.76
CA LEU A 60 -4.77 -4.88 0.73
C LEU A 60 -4.83 -5.56 -0.65
N LEU A 61 -3.76 -5.44 -1.42
CA LEU A 61 -3.57 -6.20 -2.66
C LEU A 61 -2.94 -7.56 -2.32
N LYS A 62 -3.72 -8.64 -2.41
CA LYS A 62 -3.29 -9.99 -1.99
C LYS A 62 -3.27 -10.98 -3.14
N GLY A 63 -2.17 -11.71 -3.29
CA GLY A 63 -2.01 -12.78 -4.29
C GLY A 63 -1.53 -12.30 -5.67
N PHE A 64 -0.96 -11.09 -5.76
CA PHE A 64 -0.33 -10.57 -6.97
C PHE A 64 1.16 -10.98 -7.05
N PRO A 65 1.76 -11.04 -8.25
CA PRO A 65 3.14 -11.48 -8.46
C PRO A 65 4.16 -10.40 -8.03
N VAL A 66 4.34 -10.24 -6.73
CA VAL A 66 5.31 -9.31 -6.12
C VAL A 66 6.19 -10.11 -5.16
N GLU A 67 7.38 -10.48 -5.63
CA GLU A 67 8.27 -11.41 -4.90
C GLU A 67 9.52 -10.71 -4.37
N THR A 68 9.91 -9.57 -4.98
CA THR A 68 11.14 -8.85 -4.65
C THR A 68 10.89 -7.38 -4.33
N ALA A 69 11.87 -6.72 -3.72
CA ALA A 69 11.85 -5.27 -3.52
C ALA A 69 11.79 -4.49 -4.84
N LEU A 70 12.37 -5.04 -5.92
CA LEU A 70 12.29 -4.48 -7.28
C LEU A 70 10.85 -4.51 -7.80
N ASP A 71 10.17 -5.65 -7.68
CA ASP A 71 8.76 -5.78 -8.10
C ASP A 71 7.87 -4.83 -7.30
N PHE A 72 8.14 -4.72 -6.00
CA PHE A 72 7.41 -3.82 -5.12
C PHE A 72 7.63 -2.35 -5.49
N ASN A 73 8.85 -1.93 -5.77
CA ASN A 73 9.13 -0.59 -6.26
C ASN A 73 8.37 -0.30 -7.57
N ALA A 74 8.34 -1.27 -8.49
CA ALA A 74 7.62 -1.11 -9.75
C ALA A 74 6.09 -0.96 -9.56
N VAL A 75 5.53 -1.58 -8.52
CA VAL A 75 4.13 -1.36 -8.10
C VAL A 75 3.93 0.03 -7.52
N VAL A 76 4.82 0.48 -6.63
CA VAL A 76 4.80 1.85 -6.06
C VAL A 76 4.85 2.90 -7.17
N GLU A 77 5.74 2.72 -8.15
CA GLU A 77 5.85 3.61 -9.30
C GLU A 77 4.63 3.55 -10.22
N ALA A 78 3.97 2.38 -10.35
CA ALA A 78 2.75 2.25 -11.13
C ALA A 78 1.58 3.08 -10.58
N PHE A 79 1.53 3.30 -9.26
CA PHE A 79 0.59 4.24 -8.66
C PHE A 79 0.90 5.70 -8.98
N GLY A 80 2.13 6.05 -9.37
CA GLY A 80 2.47 7.39 -9.81
C GLY A 80 2.37 8.49 -8.74
N TYR A 81 2.36 8.14 -7.45
CA TYR A 81 2.45 9.13 -6.38
C TYR A 81 3.83 9.79 -6.35
N GLU A 82 3.87 11.03 -5.87
CA GLU A 82 5.13 11.69 -5.56
C GLU A 82 5.82 11.00 -4.38
N GLU A 83 7.13 10.82 -4.48
CA GLU A 83 7.92 10.30 -3.38
C GLU A 83 8.06 11.37 -2.30
N MET A 84 7.71 11.02 -1.07
CA MET A 84 8.03 11.85 0.09
C MET A 84 9.51 11.67 0.44
N ALA A 85 10.32 12.68 0.13
CA ALA A 85 11.75 12.67 0.45
C ALA A 85 11.97 12.48 1.96
N TYR A 86 12.69 11.42 2.32
CA TYR A 86 13.11 11.18 3.70
C TYR A 86 14.28 12.11 4.04
N LEU A 87 13.98 13.25 4.69
CA LEU A 87 14.96 14.26 5.08
C LEU A 87 15.56 14.04 6.48
N GLY A 88 15.43 12.82 7.01
CA GLY A 88 15.83 12.46 8.37
C GLY A 88 14.66 12.38 9.35
N GLY A 89 14.77 11.46 10.31
CA GLY A 89 13.82 11.19 11.37
C GLY A 89 14.50 10.42 12.51
N THR A 90 13.75 10.09 13.56
CA THR A 90 14.31 9.45 14.77
C THR A 90 14.66 7.98 14.61
N ALA A 91 14.12 7.29 13.60
CA ALA A 91 14.37 5.88 13.33
C ALA A 91 15.34 5.72 12.15
N THR A 92 16.35 4.87 12.30
CA THR A 92 17.22 4.44 11.21
C THR A 92 16.42 3.66 10.17
N ARG A 93 16.65 3.96 8.90
CA ARG A 93 16.05 3.31 7.73
C ARG A 93 17.14 3.03 6.71
N THR A 94 17.03 1.89 6.05
CA THR A 94 17.94 1.46 4.99
C THR A 94 17.19 1.46 3.68
N ASN A 95 17.73 2.11 2.65
CA ASN A 95 17.19 2.01 1.30
C ASN A 95 17.45 0.59 0.79
N VAL A 96 16.39 -0.10 0.36
CA VAL A 96 16.48 -1.44 -0.20
C VAL A 96 16.60 -1.34 -1.71
N PHE A 97 15.67 -0.61 -2.36
CA PHE A 97 15.67 -0.38 -3.80
C PHE A 97 14.74 0.78 -4.17
N GLY A 98 15.21 1.75 -4.96
CA GLY A 98 14.38 2.86 -5.44
C GLY A 98 13.67 3.59 -4.29
N ARG A 99 12.34 3.59 -4.30
CA ARG A 99 11.46 4.22 -3.28
C ARG A 99 11.13 3.30 -2.10
N VAL A 100 11.79 2.14 -2.00
CA VAL A 100 11.52 1.11 -0.99
C VAL A 100 12.59 1.16 0.09
N TYR A 101 12.16 1.36 1.33
CA TYR A 101 13.02 1.45 2.51
C TYR A 101 12.53 0.48 3.59
N THR A 102 13.43 0.04 4.47
CA THR A 102 13.02 -0.59 5.74
C THR A 102 12.33 0.45 6.64
N ALA A 103 11.37 0.01 7.46
CA ALA A 103 10.55 0.93 8.28
C ALA A 103 11.29 1.46 9.52
N ASN A 104 11.72 0.54 10.40
CA ASN A 104 12.41 0.82 11.65
C ASN A 104 13.03 -0.46 12.21
N GLU A 105 14.25 -0.38 12.73
CA GLU A 105 14.91 -1.49 13.43
C GLU A 105 14.56 -1.49 14.93
N CYS A 106 13.26 -1.55 15.26
CA CYS A 106 12.85 -1.73 16.65
C CYS A 106 13.00 -3.21 17.05
N SER A 107 13.41 -3.48 18.29
CA SER A 107 13.46 -4.85 18.81
C SER A 107 12.09 -5.55 18.65
N PRO A 108 12.03 -6.79 18.13
CA PRO A 108 10.78 -7.53 17.97
C PRO A 108 9.97 -7.73 19.26
N ALA A 109 10.64 -7.64 20.43
CA ALA A 109 9.99 -7.75 21.73
C ALA A 109 9.17 -6.50 22.12
N LYS A 110 9.39 -5.36 21.44
CA LYS A 110 8.73 -4.10 21.77
C LYS A 110 7.50 -3.90 20.90
N LYS A 111 6.36 -3.65 21.55
CA LYS A 111 5.14 -3.23 20.85
C LYS A 111 5.27 -1.79 20.39
N ILE A 112 4.95 -1.56 19.12
CA ILE A 112 4.86 -0.23 18.54
C ILE A 112 3.43 0.30 18.79
N PRO A 113 3.25 1.47 19.42
CA PRO A 113 1.92 2.05 19.64
C PRO A 113 1.27 2.46 18.31
N PHE A 114 -0.03 2.76 18.32
CA PHE A 114 -0.67 3.38 17.16
C PHE A 114 -0.25 4.84 17.03
N TYR A 115 0.13 5.25 15.81
CA TYR A 115 0.47 6.64 15.47
C TYR A 115 0.22 6.89 13.98
N HIS A 116 0.11 8.16 13.59
CA HIS A 116 0.18 8.56 12.19
C HIS A 116 1.64 8.79 11.79
N GLU A 117 2.04 8.24 10.65
CA GLU A 117 3.40 8.35 10.14
C GLU A 117 3.83 9.83 10.05
N MET A 118 4.98 10.15 10.64
CA MET A 118 5.55 11.51 10.68
C MET A 118 4.62 12.61 11.24
N ALA A 119 3.65 12.28 12.10
CA ALA A 119 2.70 13.25 12.69
C ALA A 119 3.35 14.45 13.40
N HIS A 120 4.62 14.35 13.79
CA HIS A 120 5.37 15.40 14.48
C HIS A 120 6.22 16.29 13.53
N VAL A 121 6.20 16.01 12.23
CA VAL A 121 6.99 16.74 11.24
C VAL A 121 6.10 17.80 10.57
N CYS A 122 6.56 19.06 10.57
CA CYS A 122 5.81 20.24 10.10
C CYS A 122 5.48 20.23 8.58
N LYS A 123 5.87 19.19 7.83
CA LYS A 123 5.55 19.00 6.41
C LYS A 123 4.54 17.87 6.21
N SER A 124 3.40 17.91 6.87
CA SER A 124 2.23 17.19 6.35
C SER A 124 1.70 18.03 5.17
N SER A 125 2.17 17.76 3.95
CA SER A 125 1.61 18.38 2.75
C SER A 125 0.11 18.05 2.70
N SER A 126 -0.72 19.07 2.86
CA SER A 126 -2.18 18.99 2.95
C SER A 126 -2.90 18.61 1.64
N SER A 127 -2.15 18.17 0.62
CA SER A 127 -2.69 17.85 -0.70
C SER A 127 -2.05 16.62 -1.38
N SER A 128 -1.07 15.95 -0.76
CA SER A 128 -0.41 14.80 -1.35
C SER A 128 -0.80 13.54 -0.57
N SER A 129 -1.59 12.67 -1.19
CA SER A 129 -1.89 11.34 -0.68
C SER A 129 -0.58 10.58 -0.44
N CYS A 130 -0.11 10.52 0.80
CA CYS A 130 1.04 9.72 1.18
C CYS A 130 0.57 8.26 1.32
N LEU A 131 0.77 7.46 0.27
CA LEU A 131 0.47 6.03 0.35
C LEU A 131 1.57 5.35 1.16
N HIS A 132 1.22 4.91 2.36
CA HIS A 132 2.09 4.11 3.20
C HIS A 132 1.79 2.63 2.96
N ILE A 133 2.57 1.98 2.11
CA ILE A 133 2.43 0.55 1.82
C ILE A 133 3.37 -0.22 2.75
N LYS A 134 2.82 -0.94 3.73
CA LYS A 134 3.58 -1.86 4.58
C LYS A 134 3.45 -3.29 4.08
N PHE A 135 4.58 -3.97 3.96
CA PHE A 135 4.59 -5.42 3.93
C PHE A 135 4.33 -5.92 5.35
N MET A 136 3.37 -6.83 5.50
CA MET A 136 3.31 -7.69 6.68
C MET A 136 3.67 -9.08 6.18
N GLU A 137 4.89 -9.51 6.46
CA GLU A 137 5.23 -10.93 6.36
C GLU A 137 4.40 -11.68 7.42
N ASN A 138 3.87 -12.85 7.05
CA ASN A 138 3.17 -13.74 7.97
C ASN A 138 4.13 -14.39 8.95
#